data_AF-A0A4U8TND5-F1
#
_entry.id   AF-A0A4U8TND5-F1
#
_cell.length_a   1.000
_cell.length_b   1.000
_cell.length_c   1.000
_cell.angle_alpha   90.00
_cell.angle_beta   90.00
_cell.angle_gamma   90.00
#
_symmetry.space_group_name_H-M   'P 1'
#
loop_
_entity.id
_entity.type
_entity.pdbx_description
1 polymer ?
#
loop_
_entity_poly.entity_id
_entity_poly.type
_entity_poly.pdbx_seq_one_letter_code
_entity_poly.pdbx_strand_id
1 'polypeptide(L)'
;MKAYTNKNLALSVIDWILDLYAANPYVIIGHSNGGVWQDREFLSTQSAINKALERISSYQRLQNLVLIAPPPCILELKQSLHFLDSQGVKIDIYIGEKECESRAILESLCACSVVRFYKNISFTHCVS
;
A
#
# COMPACT_ATOMS: atom_id res chain seq x y z
N MET A 1 -18.57 -15.09 18.50
CA MET A 1 -19.06 -14.21 17.41
C MET A 1 -18.06 -14.31 16.26
N LYS A 2 -18.36 -15.03 15.17
CA LYS A 2 -17.41 -15.20 14.05
C LYS A 2 -17.34 -13.88 13.29
N ALA A 3 -16.20 -13.20 13.36
CA ALA A 3 -16.00 -11.92 12.67
C ALA A 3 -16.02 -12.18 11.15
N TYR A 4 -17.18 -12.00 10.51
CA TYR A 4 -17.30 -12.03 9.06
C TYR A 4 -16.27 -11.07 8.46
N THR A 5 -15.25 -11.60 7.81
CA THR A 5 -14.40 -10.79 6.94
C THR A 5 -15.27 -10.42 5.75
N ASN A 6 -15.51 -9.13 5.55
CA ASN A 6 -16.26 -8.66 4.39
C ASN A 6 -15.36 -8.77 3.15
N LYS A 7 -15.12 -10.01 2.70
CA LYS A 7 -14.24 -10.33 1.59
C LYS A 7 -14.65 -9.53 0.35
N ASN A 8 -15.95 -9.50 0.04
CA ASN A 8 -16.48 -8.75 -1.10
C ASN A 8 -16.08 -7.27 -1.05
N LEU A 9 -16.16 -6.61 0.11
CA LEU A 9 -15.72 -5.22 0.24
C LEU A 9 -14.21 -5.05 0.06
N ALA A 10 -13.40 -5.98 0.57
CA ALA A 10 -11.95 -5.95 0.40
C ALA A 10 -11.56 -6.05 -1.08
N LEU A 11 -12.20 -6.96 -1.83
CA LEU A 11 -12.03 -7.11 -3.27
C LEU A 11 -12.45 -5.84 -4.03
N SER A 12 -13.64 -5.31 -3.74
CA SER A 12 -14.13 -4.07 -4.38
C SER A 12 -13.23 -2.86 -4.12
N VAL A 13 -12.61 -2.77 -2.94
CA VAL A 13 -11.63 -1.71 -2.64
C VAL A 13 -10.36 -1.89 -3.49
N ILE A 14 -9.86 -3.12 -3.65
CA ILE A 14 -8.69 -3.38 -4.51
C ILE A 14 -9.00 -3.03 -5.97
N ASP A 15 -10.16 -3.45 -6.48
CA ASP A 15 -10.59 -3.11 -7.85
C ASP A 15 -10.67 -1.58 -8.03
N TRP A 16 -11.26 -0.86 -7.06
CA TRP A 16 -11.34 0.60 -7.12
C TRP A 16 -9.97 1.29 -7.10
N ILE A 17 -9.02 0.82 -6.26
CA ILE A 17 -7.65 1.33 -6.23
C ILE A 17 -7.01 1.13 -7.61
N LEU A 18 -7.14 -0.07 -8.16
CA LEU A 18 -6.60 -0.37 -9.48
C LEU A 18 -7.21 0.51 -10.55
N ASP A 19 -8.53 0.69 -10.59
CA ASP A 19 -9.19 1.57 -11.56
C ASP A 19 -8.71 3.02 -11.45
N LEU A 20 -8.48 3.50 -10.23
CA LEU A 20 -8.00 4.87 -9.98
C LEU A 20 -6.57 5.11 -10.49
N TYR A 21 -5.69 4.11 -10.35
CA TYR A 21 -4.26 4.29 -10.63
C TYR A 21 -3.75 3.54 -11.87
N ALA A 22 -4.51 2.62 -12.44
CA ALA A 22 -4.06 1.70 -13.51
C ALA A 22 -3.52 2.41 -14.75
N ALA A 23 -4.11 3.54 -15.12
CA ALA A 23 -3.71 4.30 -16.30
C ALA A 23 -2.53 5.24 -16.06
N ASN A 24 -2.07 5.40 -14.81
CA ASN A 24 -1.03 6.37 -14.47
C ASN A 24 0.37 5.71 -14.44
N PRO A 25 1.26 5.99 -15.40
CA PRO A 25 2.60 5.38 -15.47
C PRO A 25 3.54 5.86 -14.35
N TYR A 26 3.15 6.91 -13.63
CA TYR A 26 3.92 7.50 -12.54
C TYR A 26 3.44 7.00 -11.17
N VAL A 27 2.79 5.84 -11.12
CA VAL A 27 2.36 5.20 -9.87
C VAL A 27 3.08 3.88 -9.71
N ILE A 28 3.49 3.59 -8.47
CA ILE A 28 3.93 2.26 -8.05
C ILE A 28 2.92 1.75 -7.04
N ILE A 29 2.46 0.52 -7.22
CA ILE A 29 1.54 -0.15 -6.29
C ILE A 29 2.25 -1.37 -5.69
N GLY A 30 2.26 -1.44 -4.36
CA GLY A 30 2.70 -2.60 -3.60
C GLY A 30 1.53 -3.19 -2.81
N HIS A 31 1.53 -4.51 -2.64
CA HIS A 31 0.60 -5.22 -1.76
C HIS A 31 1.40 -6.13 -0.84
N SER A 32 1.19 -6.06 0.48
CA SER A 32 1.75 -6.97 1.49
C SER A 32 3.13 -7.56 1.12
N ASN A 33 3.19 -8.86 0.83
CA ASN A 33 4.37 -9.59 0.36
C ASN A 33 4.41 -9.81 -1.17
N GLY A 34 3.52 -9.17 -1.91
CA GLY A 34 3.30 -9.33 -3.35
C GLY A 34 2.15 -10.29 -3.64
N GLY A 35 1.96 -10.60 -4.91
CA GLY A 35 0.99 -11.60 -5.38
C GLY A 35 0.33 -11.22 -6.69
N VAL A 36 -0.66 -11.99 -7.12
CA VAL A 36 -1.37 -11.80 -8.39
C VAL A 36 -2.85 -11.50 -8.16
N TRP A 37 -3.37 -10.49 -8.86
CA TRP A 37 -4.78 -10.12 -8.88
C TRP A 37 -5.29 -9.95 -10.31
N GLN A 38 -6.24 -10.80 -10.74
CA GLN A 38 -6.85 -10.71 -12.08
C GLN A 38 -5.82 -10.49 -13.21
N ASP A 39 -4.72 -11.26 -13.18
CA ASP A 39 -3.59 -11.20 -14.12
C ASP A 39 -2.60 -10.03 -13.95
N ARG A 40 -2.72 -9.24 -12.88
CA ARG A 40 -1.76 -8.18 -12.53
C ARG A 40 -0.88 -8.61 -11.38
N GLU A 41 0.44 -8.52 -11.57
CA GLU A 41 1.41 -8.73 -10.51
C GLU A 41 1.53 -7.48 -9.63
N PHE A 42 1.37 -7.68 -8.33
CA PHE A 42 1.73 -6.71 -7.32
C PHE A 42 3.16 -6.92 -6.85
N LEU A 43 3.90 -5.82 -6.74
CA LEU A 43 5.15 -5.81 -6.01
C LEU A 43 4.87 -6.04 -4.52
N SER A 44 5.80 -6.69 -3.83
CA SER A 44 5.80 -6.63 -2.36
C SER A 44 5.95 -5.19 -1.87
N THR A 45 5.52 -4.91 -0.63
CA THR A 45 5.69 -3.60 0.00
C THR A 45 7.14 -3.11 -0.04
N GLN A 46 8.09 -3.98 0.31
CA GLN A 46 9.51 -3.66 0.26
C GLN A 46 9.98 -3.36 -1.17
N SER A 47 9.60 -4.20 -2.13
CA SER A 47 9.98 -4.03 -3.54
C SER A 47 9.40 -2.74 -4.13
N ALA A 48 8.16 -2.40 -3.79
CA ALA A 48 7.50 -1.16 -4.20
C ALA A 48 8.26 0.08 -3.67
N ILE A 49 8.64 0.07 -2.39
CA ILE A 49 9.42 1.15 -1.78
C ILE A 49 10.80 1.25 -2.44
N ASN A 50 11.50 0.13 -2.62
CA ASN A 50 12.83 0.13 -3.26
C ASN A 50 12.75 0.67 -4.70
N LYS A 51 11.74 0.26 -5.47
CA LYS A 51 11.52 0.76 -6.83
C LYS A 51 11.19 2.25 -6.85
N ALA A 52 10.45 2.74 -5.85
CA ALA A 52 10.18 4.16 -5.69
C ALA A 52 11.48 4.95 -5.42
N LEU A 53 12.32 4.47 -4.50
CA LEU A 53 13.62 5.06 -4.20
C LEU A 53 14.53 5.09 -5.42
N GLU A 54 14.57 3.99 -6.19
CA GLU A 54 15.35 3.88 -7.43
C GLU A 54 14.88 4.88 -8.50
N ARG A 55 13.56 5.04 -8.68
CA ARG A 55 13.03 6.04 -9.62
C ARG A 55 13.47 7.44 -9.24
N ILE A 56 13.36 7.79 -7.96
CA ILE A 56 13.75 9.11 -7.46
C ILE A 56 15.26 9.32 -7.61
N SER A 57 16.10 8.36 -7.24
CA SER A 57 17.56 8.49 -7.37
C SER A 57 18.01 8.57 -8.83
N SER A 58 17.24 8.00 -9.76
CA SER A 58 17.46 8.06 -11.20
C SER A 58 16.81 9.29 -11.86
N TYR A 59 16.33 10.26 -11.07
CA TYR A 59 15.64 11.47 -11.55
C TYR A 59 14.41 11.20 -12.42
N GLN A 60 13.78 10.03 -12.24
CA GLN A 60 12.56 9.66 -12.94
C GLN A 60 11.33 10.16 -12.18
N ARG A 61 10.31 10.56 -12.94
CA ARG A 61 9.06 11.05 -12.36
C ARG A 61 8.31 9.93 -11.62
N LEU A 62 7.95 10.19 -10.37
CA LEU A 62 7.05 9.38 -9.55
C LEU A 62 6.04 10.30 -8.87
N GLN A 63 4.75 10.01 -9.03
CA GLN A 63 3.66 10.81 -8.45
C GLN A 63 3.12 10.16 -7.18
N ASN A 64 2.82 8.85 -7.23
CA ASN A 64 2.25 8.13 -6.10
C ASN A 64 2.99 6.83 -5.81
N LEU A 65 3.13 6.53 -4.52
CA LEU A 65 3.40 5.20 -4.01
C LEU A 65 2.16 4.72 -3.25
N VAL A 66 1.50 3.69 -3.77
CA VAL A 66 0.30 3.10 -3.18
C VAL A 66 0.67 1.79 -2.50
N LEU A 67 0.38 1.65 -1.21
CA LEU A 67 0.69 0.45 -0.44
C LEU A 67 -0.60 -0.14 0.14
N ILE A 68 -0.90 -1.38 -0.24
CA ILE A 68 -2.08 -2.11 0.21
C ILE A 68 -1.65 -3.18 1.21
N ALA A 69 -2.29 -3.21 2.37
CA ALA A 69 -2.01 -4.20 3.42
C ALA A 69 -0.52 -4.33 3.78
N PRO A 70 0.23 -3.23 3.96
CA PRO A 70 1.66 -3.35 4.22
C PRO A 70 1.91 -4.14 5.52
N PRO A 71 2.90 -5.04 5.54
CA PRO A 71 3.25 -5.80 6.73
C PRO A 71 3.89 -4.90 7.81
N PRO A 72 3.95 -5.33 9.08
CA PRO A 72 4.53 -4.55 10.18
C PRO A 72 5.96 -4.03 9.94
N CYS A 73 6.77 -4.75 9.15
CA CYS A 73 8.12 -4.31 8.81
C CYS A 73 8.17 -2.98 8.02
N ILE A 74 7.04 -2.47 7.50
CA ILE A 74 6.96 -1.11 6.96
C ILE A 74 7.38 -0.04 7.97
N LEU A 75 7.22 -0.30 9.27
CA LEU A 75 7.62 0.61 10.34
C LEU A 75 9.15 0.83 10.36
N GLU A 76 9.92 -0.19 10.00
CA GLU A 76 11.38 -0.10 9.86
C GLU A 76 11.78 0.75 8.64
N LEU A 77 10.89 0.88 7.66
CA LEU A 77 11.09 1.64 6.42
C LEU A 77 10.59 3.09 6.52
N LYS A 78 10.19 3.54 7.72
CA LYS A 78 9.62 4.87 7.94
C LYS A 78 10.51 6.01 7.41
N GLN A 79 11.83 5.91 7.58
CA GLN A 79 12.76 6.91 7.06
C GLN A 79 12.73 7.00 5.53
N SER A 80 12.65 5.86 4.83
CA SER A 80 12.50 5.81 3.38
C SER A 80 11.20 6.46 2.91
N LEU A 81 10.10 6.24 3.64
CA LEU A 81 8.81 6.88 3.34
C LEU A 81 8.87 8.39 3.54
N HIS A 82 9.47 8.87 4.63
CA HIS A 82 9.68 10.31 4.84
C HIS A 82 10.56 10.93 3.75
N PHE A 83 11.60 10.23 3.31
CA PHE A 83 12.42 10.69 2.20
C PHE A 83 11.57 10.83 0.92
N LEU A 84 10.81 9.79 0.53
CA LEU A 84 9.95 9.84 -0.66
C LEU A 84 8.92 11.00 -0.59
N ASP A 85 8.28 11.18 0.56
CA ASP A 85 7.35 12.29 0.80
C ASP A 85 8.02 13.66 0.64
N SER A 86 9.25 13.82 1.18
CA SER A 86 10.04 15.05 1.01
C SER A 86 10.40 15.36 -0.45
N GLN A 87 10.42 14.33 -1.32
CA GLN A 87 10.64 14.47 -2.75
C GLN A 87 9.34 14.74 -3.53
N GLY A 88 8.22 14.93 -2.83
CA GLY A 88 6.91 15.24 -3.39
C GLY A 88 6.12 14.02 -3.88
N VAL A 89 6.54 12.80 -3.49
CA VAL A 89 5.78 11.58 -3.81
C VAL A 89 4.59 11.45 -2.85
N LYS A 90 3.38 11.34 -3.39
CA LYS A 90 2.19 11.09 -2.58
C LYS A 90 2.14 9.63 -2.13
N ILE A 91 2.13 9.41 -0.83
CA ILE A 91 2.08 8.05 -0.26
C ILE A 91 0.65 7.76 0.19
N ASP A 92 0.00 6.80 -0.45
CA ASP A 92 -1.35 6.36 -0.13
C ASP A 92 -1.29 4.95 0.47
N ILE A 93 -1.70 4.77 1.72
CA ILE A 93 -1.69 3.48 2.42
C ILE A 93 -3.11 3.00 2.67
N TYR A 94 -3.43 1.78 2.26
CA TYR A 94 -4.72 1.13 2.46
C TYR A 94 -4.54 -0.03 3.42
N ILE A 95 -5.17 0.03 4.59
CA ILE A 95 -4.99 -0.99 5.63
C ILE A 95 -6.30 -1.40 6.27
N GLY A 96 -6.47 -2.71 6.48
CA GLY A 96 -7.63 -3.28 7.15
C GLY A 96 -7.38 -3.40 8.66
N GLU A 97 -8.43 -3.23 9.47
CA GLU A 97 -8.36 -3.38 10.92
C GLU A 97 -7.85 -4.75 11.35
N LYS A 98 -8.16 -5.80 10.57
CA LYS A 98 -7.74 -7.17 10.86
C LYS A 98 -6.30 -7.48 10.42
N GLU A 99 -5.59 -6.52 9.81
CA GLU A 99 -4.16 -6.66 9.52
C GLU A 99 -3.33 -6.58 10.81
N CYS A 100 -2.22 -7.30 10.83
CA CYS A 100 -1.29 -7.26 11.96
C CYS A 100 -0.76 -5.84 12.16
N GLU A 101 -0.77 -5.36 13.41
CA GLU A 101 -0.29 -4.02 13.79
C GLU A 101 -0.90 -2.84 13.00
N SER A 102 -2.10 -3.01 12.46
CA SER A 102 -2.76 -2.01 11.61
C SER A 102 -2.86 -0.62 12.24
N ARG A 103 -3.09 -0.55 13.56
CA ARG A 103 -3.14 0.71 14.31
C ARG A 103 -1.77 1.36 14.46
N ALA A 104 -0.73 0.58 14.76
CA ALA A 104 0.63 1.10 14.90
C ALA A 104 1.14 1.68 13.56
N ILE A 105 0.82 1.02 12.44
CA ILE A 105 1.10 1.52 11.09
C ILE A 105 0.36 2.84 10.83
N LEU A 106 -0.94 2.90 11.13
CA LEU A 106 -1.75 4.12 10.98
C LEU A 106 -1.16 5.29 11.78
N GLU A 107 -0.90 5.09 13.07
CA GLU A 107 -0.39 6.12 13.97
C GLU A 107 1.03 6.57 13.61
N SER A 108 1.87 5.64 13.12
CA SER A 108 3.28 5.93 12.84
C SER A 108 3.52 6.64 11.52
N LEU A 109 2.64 6.42 10.52
CA LEU A 109 2.84 6.87 9.14
C LEU A 109 1.89 7.98 8.69
N CYS A 110 0.89 8.36 9.50
CA CYS A 110 -0.06 9.42 9.15
C CYS A 110 0.59 10.80 8.88
N ALA A 111 1.82 11.02 9.35
CA ALA A 111 2.55 12.26 9.16
C ALA A 111 3.13 12.44 7.74
N CYS A 112 3.37 11.36 7.00
CA CYS A 112 3.97 11.38 5.65
C CYS A 112 3.14 10.60 4.62
N SER A 113 1.93 10.20 4.96
CA SER A 113 1.06 9.43 4.09
C SER A 113 -0.40 9.68 4.37
N VAL A 114 -1.24 9.49 3.35
CA VAL A 114 -2.67 9.36 3.52
C VAL A 114 -2.98 7.90 3.83
N VAL A 115 -3.38 7.63 5.08
CA VAL A 115 -3.73 6.28 5.51
C VAL A 115 -5.25 6.11 5.52
N ARG A 116 -5.76 5.15 4.74
CA ARG A 116 -7.17 4.76 4.67
C ARG A 116 -7.37 3.46 5.44
N PHE A 117 -8.00 3.57 6.60
CA PHE A 117 -8.23 2.48 7.53
C PHE A 117 -9.64 1.88 7.36
N TYR A 118 -9.74 0.58 7.17
CA TYR A 118 -11.01 -0.12 6.92
C TYR A 118 -11.38 -1.07 8.08
N LYS A 119 -12.49 -0.78 8.75
CA LYS A 119 -13.00 -1.59 9.87
C LYS A 119 -13.46 -2.98 9.42
N ASN A 120 -13.19 -4.01 10.22
CA ASN A 120 -13.59 -5.40 9.96
C ASN A 120 -13.10 -6.01 8.63
N ILE A 121 -12.08 -5.42 7.99
CA ILE A 121 -11.50 -5.89 6.71
C ILE A 121 -10.09 -6.46 6.92
N SER A 122 -9.74 -7.46 6.13
CA SER A 122 -8.35 -7.84 5.80
C SER A 122 -8.21 -7.94 4.28
N PHE A 123 -7.09 -7.42 3.78
CA PHE A 123 -6.67 -7.40 2.39
C PHE A 123 -5.61 -8.46 2.08
N THR A 124 -4.88 -8.96 3.09
CA THR A 124 -3.78 -9.92 2.93
C THR A 124 -4.21 -11.21 2.21
N HIS A 125 -5.45 -11.66 2.37
CA HIS A 125 -5.99 -12.86 1.71
C HIS A 125 -6.77 -12.59 0.42
N CYS A 126 -6.70 -11.38 -0.12
CA CYS A 126 -7.39 -11.03 -1.36
C CYS A 126 -6.56 -11.36 -2.59
N VAL A 127 -5.23 -11.21 -2.49
CA VAL A 127 -4.30 -11.45 -3.59
C VAL A 127 -3.71 -12.86 -3.42
N SER A 128 -3.58 -13.62 -4.51
CA SER A 128 -3.10 -15.02 -4.51
C SER A 128 -1.63 -15.13 -4.84
#